data_AF-W4L8W0-F1
#
_entry.id   AF-W4L8W0-F1
#
_cell.length_a   1.000
_cell.length_b   1.000
_cell.length_c   1.000
_cell.angle_alpha   90.00
_cell.angle_beta   90.00
_cell.angle_gamma   90.00
#
_symmetry.space_group_name_H-M   'P 1'
#
loop_
_entity.id
_entity.type
_entity.pdbx_description
1 polymer ?
#
loop_
_entity_poly.entity_id
_entity_poly.type
_entity_poly.pdbx_seq_one_letter_code
_entity_poly.pdbx_strand_id
1 'polypeptide(L)'
;KAVNPQVACVTPMMLHPDERTAIARGLEGGNFFGYSLSHYYLFGDHRPGQTNVWEEFQQKRREMGYDPEAAVTLQQERLAAKVDAAGGNAGLRGAVGTPEQLREYLRRYEEAGVDQVIFVMQAGKNRHEHIMEALELFGKEVLPEFKERDERFRQEKVARLAPAIEAAIQRRVEPESQMPEDYMMEALNKQLIVQKQGEEAPEKIAAQTALGGPRPRLDDLVKP
;
A
#
# COMPACT_ATOMS: atom_id res chain seq x y z
N LYS A 1 -21.29 -16.32 -11.43
CA LYS A 1 -20.77 -14.93 -11.30
C LYS A 1 -20.60 -14.63 -9.81
N ALA A 2 -19.56 -13.91 -9.42
CA ALA A 2 -19.34 -13.53 -8.02
C ALA A 2 -18.91 -12.07 -7.95
N VAL A 3 -19.41 -11.35 -6.96
CA VAL A 3 -18.95 -10.01 -6.58
C VAL A 3 -18.32 -10.15 -5.21
N ASN A 4 -17.08 -9.68 -5.06
CA ASN A 4 -16.46 -9.55 -3.75
C ASN A 4 -16.63 -8.09 -3.28
N PRO A 5 -17.53 -7.81 -2.34
CA PRO A 5 -17.74 -6.45 -1.83
C PRO A 5 -16.75 -6.06 -0.73
N GLN A 6 -15.77 -6.93 -0.43
CA GLN A 6 -14.82 -6.70 0.66
C GLN A 6 -13.72 -5.72 0.24
N VAL A 7 -13.29 -4.91 1.20
CA VAL A 7 -12.23 -3.92 1.07
C VAL A 7 -11.05 -4.36 1.93
N ALA A 8 -9.88 -4.44 1.31
CA ALA A 8 -8.62 -4.71 1.98
C ALA A 8 -7.75 -3.45 2.00
N CYS A 9 -7.10 -3.19 3.14
CA CYS A 9 -6.10 -2.14 3.28
C CYS A 9 -4.74 -2.74 3.62
N VAL A 10 -3.68 -2.16 3.07
CA VAL A 10 -2.30 -2.57 3.32
C VAL A 10 -1.62 -1.54 4.21
N THR A 11 -0.90 -2.00 5.23
CA THR A 11 -0.15 -1.12 6.15
C THR A 11 1.13 -1.81 6.62
N PRO A 12 2.25 -1.09 6.80
CA PRO A 12 3.41 -1.67 7.47
C PRO A 12 3.09 -1.98 8.92
N MET A 13 3.67 -3.04 9.48
CA MET A 13 3.46 -3.42 10.88
C MET A 13 4.76 -3.86 11.56
N MET A 14 4.94 -3.42 12.79
CA MET A 14 5.95 -3.92 13.71
C MET A 14 5.44 -3.68 15.13
N LEU A 15 5.41 -4.72 15.95
CA LEU A 15 4.82 -4.68 17.28
C LEU A 15 5.90 -4.95 18.34
N HIS A 16 5.88 -4.17 19.41
CA HIS A 16 6.71 -4.42 20.59
C HIS A 16 6.04 -3.79 21.83
N PRO A 17 6.21 -4.35 23.05
CA PRO A 17 5.63 -3.75 24.26
C PRO A 17 6.12 -2.32 24.52
N ASP A 18 7.38 -2.04 24.18
CA ASP A 18 7.96 -0.70 24.13
C ASP A 18 7.86 -0.10 22.72
N GLU A 19 7.19 1.06 22.62
CA GLU A 19 6.94 1.80 21.38
C GLU A 19 8.23 2.15 20.65
N ARG A 20 9.26 2.63 21.38
CA ARG A 20 10.53 3.07 20.77
C ARG A 20 11.23 1.93 20.07
N THR A 21 11.19 0.74 20.66
CA THR A 21 11.72 -0.47 20.07
C THR A 21 10.94 -0.89 18.82
N ALA A 22 9.60 -0.80 18.82
CA ALA A 22 8.80 -1.07 17.62
C ALA A 22 9.18 -0.13 16.46
N ILE A 23 9.29 1.16 16.76
CA ILE A 23 9.71 2.22 15.85
C ILE A 23 11.08 1.92 15.24
N ALA A 24 12.09 1.68 16.10
CA ALA A 24 13.46 1.41 15.67
C ALA A 24 13.57 0.14 14.80
N ARG A 25 12.71 -0.86 15.04
CA ARG A 25 12.71 -2.13 14.31
C ARG A 25 11.91 -2.09 13.00
N GLY A 26 10.92 -1.21 12.88
CA GLY A 26 9.89 -1.30 11.84
C GLY A 26 9.86 -0.16 10.82
N LEU A 27 10.18 1.07 11.23
CA LEU A 27 9.94 2.24 10.38
C LEU A 27 10.81 2.26 9.13
N GLU A 28 12.08 1.87 9.21
CA GLU A 28 12.95 1.86 8.02
C GLU A 28 12.42 0.91 6.96
N GLY A 29 12.03 -0.31 7.34
CA GLY A 29 11.41 -1.27 6.43
C GLY A 29 10.11 -0.74 5.83
N GLY A 30 9.23 -0.15 6.64
CA GLY A 30 7.96 0.42 6.16
C GLY A 30 8.16 1.56 5.16
N ASN A 31 9.11 2.46 5.42
CA ASN A 31 9.44 3.55 4.50
C ASN A 31 10.12 3.04 3.23
N PHE A 32 11.00 2.04 3.34
CA PHE A 32 11.58 1.38 2.16
C PHE A 32 10.51 0.73 1.29
N PHE A 33 9.51 0.07 1.88
CA PHE A 33 8.39 -0.50 1.11
C PHE A 33 7.68 0.58 0.29
N GLY A 34 7.30 1.69 0.92
CA GLY A 34 6.67 2.83 0.24
C GLY A 34 7.54 3.42 -0.87
N TYR A 35 8.83 3.62 -0.59
CA TYR A 35 9.80 4.10 -1.57
C TYR A 35 9.93 3.13 -2.75
N SER A 36 10.04 1.82 -2.50
CA SER A 36 10.23 0.80 -3.52
C SER A 36 9.05 0.71 -4.48
N LEU A 37 7.81 0.84 -3.97
CA LEU A 37 6.63 0.93 -4.82
C LEU A 37 6.71 2.16 -5.73
N SER A 38 7.06 3.32 -5.18
CA SER A 38 7.20 4.54 -5.97
C SER A 38 8.37 4.47 -6.96
N HIS A 39 9.45 3.75 -6.65
CA HIS A 39 10.50 3.45 -7.61
C HIS A 39 9.92 2.68 -8.81
N TYR A 40 9.21 1.57 -8.58
CA TYR A 40 8.69 0.75 -9.70
C TYR A 40 7.51 1.38 -10.46
N TYR A 41 6.67 2.19 -9.81
CA TYR A 41 5.43 2.70 -10.41
C TYR A 41 5.47 4.19 -10.74
N LEU A 42 6.32 4.98 -10.09
CA LEU A 42 6.28 6.44 -10.15
C LEU A 42 7.50 7.07 -10.81
N PHE A 43 8.70 6.86 -10.28
CA PHE A 43 9.87 7.67 -10.62
C PHE A 43 11.16 6.90 -10.93
N GLY A 44 11.23 5.60 -10.63
CA GLY A 44 12.47 4.84 -10.68
C GLY A 44 12.77 4.28 -12.08
N ASP A 45 14.03 4.36 -12.47
CA ASP A 45 14.56 3.70 -13.67
C ASP A 45 15.22 2.37 -13.27
N HIS A 46 14.40 1.31 -13.19
CA HIS A 46 14.89 0.00 -12.74
C HIS A 46 15.66 -0.75 -13.85
N ARG A 47 16.91 -1.13 -13.56
CA ARG A 47 17.72 -2.04 -14.38
C ARG A 47 17.92 -3.36 -13.63
N PRO A 48 17.26 -4.46 -14.05
CA PRO A 48 17.41 -5.76 -13.40
C PRO A 48 18.88 -6.18 -13.30
N GLY A 49 19.31 -6.61 -12.12
CA GLY A 49 20.68 -7.04 -11.85
C GLY A 49 21.71 -5.90 -11.73
N GLN A 50 21.33 -4.64 -11.91
CA GLN A 50 22.22 -3.47 -11.78
C GLN A 50 21.73 -2.47 -10.73
N THR A 51 20.44 -2.16 -10.71
CA THR A 51 19.87 -1.15 -9.80
C THR A 51 19.74 -1.72 -8.39
N ASN A 52 20.47 -1.12 -7.44
CA ASN A 52 20.32 -1.40 -6.02
C ASN A 52 19.31 -0.42 -5.38
N VAL A 53 18.03 -0.82 -5.36
CA VAL A 53 16.93 0.02 -4.85
C VAL A 53 17.12 0.36 -3.36
N TRP A 54 17.75 -0.53 -2.58
CA TRP A 54 18.02 -0.27 -1.17
C TRP A 54 19.02 0.87 -0.97
N GLU A 55 20.10 0.86 -1.74
CA GLU A 55 21.11 1.92 -1.68
C GLU A 55 20.53 3.25 -2.16
N GLU A 56 19.75 3.24 -3.23
CA GLU A 56 19.06 4.43 -3.72
C GLU A 56 18.08 5.00 -2.67
N PHE A 57 17.33 4.13 -1.99
CA PHE A 57 16.47 4.52 -0.86
C PHE A 57 17.29 5.22 0.23
N GLN A 58 18.40 4.64 0.66
CA GLN A 58 19.22 5.25 1.73
C GLN A 58 19.72 6.64 1.33
N GLN A 59 20.05 6.85 0.05
CA GLN A 59 20.52 8.14 -0.46
C GLN A 59 19.38 9.17 -0.59
N LYS A 60 18.21 8.74 -1.07
CA LYS A 60 17.14 9.66 -1.52
C LYS A 60 15.92 9.72 -0.59
N ARG A 61 15.82 8.88 0.44
CA ARG A 61 14.59 8.73 1.26
C ARG A 61 14.07 10.04 1.84
N ARG A 62 14.97 10.95 2.25
CA ARG A 62 14.58 12.24 2.82
C ARG A 62 13.93 13.16 1.79
N GLU A 63 14.63 13.37 0.69
CA GLU A 63 14.17 14.20 -0.43
C GLU A 63 12.85 13.68 -1.02
N MET A 64 12.65 12.37 -0.98
CA MET A 64 11.48 11.70 -1.53
C MET A 64 10.32 11.50 -0.53
N GLY A 65 10.42 12.01 0.70
CA GLY A 65 9.33 11.93 1.70
C GLY A 65 9.10 10.53 2.28
N TYR A 66 10.18 9.79 2.52
CA TYR A 66 10.21 8.46 3.14
C TYR A 66 11.23 8.40 4.29
N ASP A 67 11.41 9.49 5.04
CA ASP A 67 12.37 9.53 6.15
C ASP A 67 11.79 8.84 7.39
N PRO A 68 12.39 7.75 7.91
CA PRO A 68 11.95 7.14 9.15
C PRO A 68 12.00 8.11 10.33
N GLU A 69 12.96 9.04 10.36
CA GLU A 69 13.13 10.01 11.46
C GLU A 69 11.98 11.03 11.54
N ALA A 70 11.34 11.34 10.42
CA ALA A 70 10.15 12.19 10.41
C ALA A 70 9.00 11.55 11.20
N ALA A 71 8.91 10.21 11.17
CA ALA A 71 7.92 9.45 11.92
C ALA A 71 8.30 9.19 13.39
N VAL A 72 9.58 9.26 13.74
CA VAL A 72 10.08 9.15 15.14
C VAL A 72 9.83 10.43 15.93
N THR A 73 10.08 11.59 15.30
CA THR A 73 9.99 12.92 15.94
C THR A 73 8.57 13.22 16.45
N LEU A 74 7.58 12.59 15.85
CA LEU A 74 6.20 12.64 16.27
C LEU A 74 5.95 11.49 17.26
N GLN A 75 6.20 11.71 18.56
CA GLN A 75 5.62 10.92 19.65
C GLN A 75 4.09 11.11 19.64
N GLN A 76 3.43 10.60 18.62
CA GLN A 76 1.99 10.60 18.49
C GLN A 76 1.45 9.36 19.19
N GLU A 77 0.59 9.58 20.20
CA GLU A 77 -0.15 8.52 20.88
C GLU A 77 -0.98 7.70 19.88
N ARG A 78 -1.42 8.33 18.78
CA ARG A 78 -2.32 7.76 17.76
C ARG A 78 -1.60 7.49 16.44
N LEU A 79 -1.64 6.24 15.99
CA LEU A 79 -1.01 5.81 14.73
C LEU A 79 -1.71 6.39 13.48
N ALA A 80 -0.95 6.69 12.43
CA ALA A 80 -1.45 7.13 11.14
C ALA A 80 -0.65 6.51 9.98
N ALA A 81 -1.28 6.37 8.80
CA ALA A 81 -0.65 5.77 7.63
C ALA A 81 0.56 6.59 7.12
N LYS A 82 0.38 7.91 7.05
CA LYS A 82 1.45 8.90 6.82
C LYS A 82 1.51 9.84 8.01
N VAL A 83 2.71 10.28 8.34
CA VAL A 83 2.97 11.31 9.34
C VAL A 83 3.77 12.41 8.68
N ASP A 84 3.24 13.63 8.74
CA ASP A 84 3.88 14.84 8.22
C ASP A 84 4.65 15.51 9.36
N ALA A 85 5.97 15.54 9.28
CA ALA A 85 6.79 16.31 10.22
C ALA A 85 6.75 17.80 9.86
N ALA A 86 6.82 18.66 10.89
CA ALA A 86 7.00 20.09 10.71
C ALA A 86 8.28 20.34 9.89
N GLY A 87 8.15 20.95 8.71
CA GLY A 87 9.26 21.16 7.76
C GLY A 87 9.13 20.45 6.42
N GLY A 88 8.00 19.76 6.14
CA GLY A 88 7.71 19.20 4.82
C GLY A 88 8.22 17.77 4.59
N ASN A 89 8.80 17.14 5.61
CA ASN A 89 9.22 15.74 5.54
C ASN A 89 8.06 14.83 5.94
N ALA A 90 7.58 14.01 5.01
CA ALA A 90 6.62 12.95 5.29
C ALA A 90 7.34 11.62 5.56
N GLY A 91 6.71 10.74 6.34
CA GLY A 91 7.15 9.37 6.58
C GLY A 91 5.98 8.41 6.75
N LEU A 92 6.19 7.13 6.46
CA LEU A 92 5.22 6.08 6.77
C LEU A 92 5.42 5.62 8.21
N ARG A 93 4.33 5.57 8.98
CA ARG A 93 4.30 4.97 10.32
C ARG A 93 3.46 3.70 10.32
N GLY A 94 2.19 3.79 9.92
CA GLY A 94 1.28 2.65 9.84
C GLY A 94 1.07 1.97 11.20
N ALA A 95 0.97 0.65 11.20
CA ALA A 95 0.77 -0.20 12.37
C ALA A 95 2.09 -0.51 13.12
N VAL A 96 2.97 0.49 13.30
CA VAL A 96 4.24 0.36 14.03
C VAL A 96 4.10 1.00 15.41
N GLY A 97 4.08 0.19 16.47
CA GLY A 97 3.86 0.66 17.84
C GLY A 97 3.62 -0.45 18.86
N THR A 98 2.86 -0.15 19.91
CA THR A 98 2.46 -1.10 20.96
C THR A 98 1.17 -1.86 20.62
N PRO A 99 0.86 -2.99 21.30
CA PRO A 99 -0.41 -3.70 21.13
C PRO A 99 -1.65 -2.82 21.28
N GLU A 100 -1.65 -1.91 22.27
CA GLU A 100 -2.78 -1.01 22.51
C GLU A 100 -2.96 0.01 21.38
N GLN A 101 -1.86 0.62 20.93
CA GLN A 101 -1.88 1.52 19.78
C GLN A 101 -2.39 0.82 18.51
N LEU A 102 -2.01 -0.45 18.31
CA LEU A 102 -2.46 -1.23 17.17
C LEU A 102 -3.94 -1.58 17.25
N ARG A 103 -4.49 -1.90 18.44
CA ARG A 103 -5.94 -2.11 18.62
C ARG A 103 -6.72 -0.85 18.25
N GLU A 104 -6.32 0.31 18.76
CA GLU A 104 -6.97 1.59 18.41
C GLU A 104 -6.87 1.88 16.90
N TYR A 105 -5.72 1.60 16.29
CA TYR A 105 -5.55 1.72 14.86
C TYR A 105 -6.52 0.81 14.09
N LEU A 106 -6.59 -0.48 14.41
CA LEU A 106 -7.45 -1.44 13.72
C LEU A 106 -8.95 -1.18 13.95
N ARG A 107 -9.37 -0.73 15.15
CA ARG A 107 -10.76 -0.33 15.41
C ARG A 107 -11.23 0.75 14.42
N ARG A 108 -10.38 1.73 14.09
CA ARG A 108 -10.73 2.77 13.10
C ARG A 108 -10.90 2.23 11.68
N TYR A 109 -10.13 1.20 11.31
CA TYR A 109 -10.30 0.52 10.01
C TYR A 109 -11.59 -0.30 10.00
N GLU A 110 -11.89 -1.02 11.08
CA GLU A 110 -13.13 -1.77 11.27
C GLU A 110 -14.36 -0.83 11.24
N GLU A 111 -14.33 0.30 11.95
CA GLU A 111 -15.36 1.35 11.94
C GLU A 111 -15.56 1.96 10.54
N ALA A 112 -14.48 2.10 9.76
CA ALA A 112 -14.56 2.54 8.37
C ALA A 112 -15.11 1.46 7.41
N GLY A 113 -15.35 0.25 7.90
CA GLY A 113 -15.91 -0.87 7.13
C GLY A 113 -14.89 -1.66 6.32
N VAL A 114 -13.60 -1.58 6.67
CA VAL A 114 -12.52 -2.40 6.10
C VAL A 114 -12.64 -3.83 6.64
N ASP A 115 -12.60 -4.81 5.74
CA ASP A 115 -12.79 -6.24 6.10
C ASP A 115 -11.46 -6.95 6.35
N GLN A 116 -10.39 -6.46 5.71
CA GLN A 116 -9.08 -7.08 5.78
C GLN A 116 -7.98 -6.03 5.90
N VAL A 117 -7.09 -6.23 6.88
CA VAL A 117 -5.85 -5.49 6.97
C VAL A 117 -4.69 -6.44 6.66
N ILE A 118 -3.89 -6.06 5.67
CA ILE A 118 -2.72 -6.82 5.22
C ILE A 118 -1.48 -6.12 5.77
N PHE A 119 -0.68 -6.88 6.53
CA PHE A 119 0.51 -6.36 7.17
C PHE A 119 1.77 -6.58 6.33
N VAL A 120 2.52 -5.51 6.11
CA VAL A 120 3.85 -5.56 5.50
C VAL A 120 4.89 -5.51 6.61
N MET A 121 5.54 -6.64 6.86
CA MET A 121 6.55 -6.77 7.93
C MET A 121 7.94 -7.09 7.37
N GLN A 122 8.00 -7.88 6.31
CA GLN A 122 9.24 -8.25 5.62
C GLN A 122 9.58 -7.21 4.55
N ALA A 123 9.90 -6.00 4.99
CA ALA A 123 10.34 -4.93 4.10
C ALA A 123 11.72 -4.41 4.50
N GLY A 124 12.54 -4.09 3.50
CA GLY A 124 13.88 -3.57 3.70
C GLY A 124 14.77 -4.56 4.42
N LYS A 125 15.41 -4.10 5.51
CA LYS A 125 16.29 -4.92 6.36
C LYS A 125 15.66 -5.30 7.70
N ASN A 126 14.32 -5.33 7.79
CA ASN A 126 13.64 -5.83 8.99
C ASN A 126 14.11 -7.26 9.29
N ARG A 127 14.54 -7.51 10.53
CA ARG A 127 15.10 -8.79 10.94
C ARG A 127 14.00 -9.83 11.14
N HIS A 128 14.25 -11.06 10.71
CA HIS A 128 13.31 -12.17 10.84
C HIS A 128 12.85 -12.39 12.29
N GLU A 129 13.78 -12.40 13.26
CA GLU A 129 13.44 -12.59 14.68
C GLU A 129 12.47 -11.53 15.21
N HIS A 130 12.66 -10.26 14.83
CA HIS A 130 11.74 -9.18 15.23
C HIS A 130 10.34 -9.36 14.63
N ILE A 131 10.26 -9.85 13.38
CA ILE A 131 8.98 -10.14 12.71
C ILE A 131 8.25 -11.26 13.44
N MET A 132 8.96 -12.33 13.79
CA MET A 132 8.38 -13.47 14.52
C MET A 132 7.89 -13.06 15.92
N GLU A 133 8.67 -12.27 16.65
CA GLU A 133 8.27 -11.70 17.95
C GLU A 133 6.99 -10.85 17.83
N ALA A 134 6.93 -9.98 16.82
CA ALA A 134 5.77 -9.13 16.57
C ALA A 134 4.52 -9.93 16.18
N LEU A 135 4.66 -10.99 15.36
CA LEU A 135 3.55 -11.88 15.00
C LEU A 135 3.02 -12.67 16.19
N GLU A 136 3.90 -13.16 17.06
CA GLU A 136 3.50 -13.85 18.29
C GLU A 136 2.72 -12.92 19.22
N LEU A 137 3.21 -11.70 19.41
CA LEU A 137 2.54 -10.68 20.22
C LEU A 137 1.19 -10.28 19.61
N PHE A 138 1.13 -10.07 18.30
CA PHE A 138 -0.12 -9.79 17.58
C PHE A 138 -1.15 -10.90 17.78
N GLY A 139 -0.74 -12.16 17.63
CA GLY A 139 -1.63 -13.32 17.77
C GLY A 139 -2.17 -13.50 19.19
N LYS A 140 -1.37 -13.17 20.21
CA LYS A 140 -1.76 -13.29 21.63
C LYS A 140 -2.59 -12.11 22.12
N GLU A 141 -2.21 -10.90 21.76
CA GLU A 141 -2.77 -9.70 22.41
C GLU A 141 -3.75 -8.92 21.53
N VAL A 142 -3.60 -8.93 20.21
CA VAL A 142 -4.38 -8.03 19.33
C VAL A 142 -5.46 -8.79 18.58
N LEU A 143 -5.10 -9.89 17.90
CA LEU A 143 -6.00 -10.64 17.04
C LEU A 143 -7.30 -11.16 17.72
N PRO A 144 -7.28 -11.65 18.98
CA PRO A 144 -8.47 -12.21 19.61
C PRO A 144 -9.66 -11.24 19.63
N GLU A 145 -9.41 -9.96 19.95
CA GLU A 145 -10.46 -8.93 20.05
C GLU A 145 -11.30 -8.81 18.77
N PHE A 146 -10.66 -8.83 17.60
CA PHE A 146 -11.34 -8.67 16.31
C PHE A 146 -11.96 -9.99 15.85
N LYS A 147 -11.27 -11.11 16.11
CA LYS A 147 -11.74 -12.44 15.72
C LYS A 147 -13.05 -12.84 16.41
N GLU A 148 -13.26 -12.39 17.66
CA GLU A 148 -14.50 -12.65 18.42
C GLU A 148 -15.76 -12.15 17.71
N ARG A 149 -15.67 -11.08 16.91
CA ARG A 149 -16.82 -10.41 16.27
C ARG A 149 -16.84 -10.45 14.75
N ASP A 150 -15.75 -10.89 14.13
CA ASP A 150 -15.55 -10.94 12.67
C ASP A 150 -16.70 -11.66 11.92
N GLU A 151 -17.10 -12.84 12.38
CA GLU A 151 -18.16 -13.62 11.71
C GLU A 151 -19.49 -12.87 11.66
N ARG A 152 -19.89 -12.24 12.77
CA ARG A 152 -21.11 -11.44 12.83
C ARG A 152 -21.05 -10.26 11.87
N PHE A 153 -19.95 -9.51 11.88
CA PHE A 153 -19.79 -8.33 11.01
C PHE A 153 -19.77 -8.69 9.52
N ARG A 154 -19.18 -9.83 9.15
CA ARG A 154 -19.23 -10.35 7.78
C ARG A 154 -20.65 -10.66 7.34
N GLN A 155 -21.42 -11.36 8.17
CA GLN A 155 -22.81 -11.69 7.87
C GLN A 155 -23.68 -10.44 7.71
N GLU A 156 -23.56 -9.48 8.64
CA GLU A 156 -24.29 -8.21 8.60
C GLU A 156 -23.95 -7.41 7.32
N LYS A 157 -22.68 -7.35 6.94
CA LYS A 157 -22.25 -6.65 5.72
C LYS A 157 -22.77 -7.33 4.45
N VAL A 158 -22.71 -8.67 4.37
CA VAL A 158 -23.25 -9.43 3.24
C VAL A 158 -24.74 -9.17 3.09
N ALA A 159 -25.51 -9.25 4.18
CA ALA A 159 -26.94 -8.97 4.16
C ALA A 159 -27.24 -7.53 3.70
N ARG A 160 -26.51 -6.54 4.24
CA ARG A 160 -26.65 -5.12 3.89
C ARG A 160 -26.32 -4.83 2.42
N LEU A 161 -25.33 -5.51 1.85
CA LEU A 161 -24.86 -5.27 0.47
C LEU A 161 -25.55 -6.15 -0.58
N ALA A 162 -26.39 -7.11 -0.20
CA ALA A 162 -27.05 -8.03 -1.13
C ALA A 162 -27.77 -7.33 -2.30
N PRO A 163 -28.55 -6.23 -2.11
CA PRO A 163 -29.18 -5.53 -3.23
C PRO A 163 -28.18 -4.90 -4.21
N ALA A 164 -27.09 -4.33 -3.68
CA ALA A 164 -26.04 -3.71 -4.50
C ALA A 164 -25.22 -4.76 -5.28
N ILE A 165 -24.99 -5.93 -4.66
CA ILE A 165 -24.35 -7.08 -5.29
C ILE A 165 -25.19 -7.58 -6.47
N GLU A 166 -26.49 -7.77 -6.26
CA GLU A 166 -27.41 -8.21 -7.31
C GLU A 166 -27.44 -7.22 -8.48
N ALA A 167 -27.57 -5.92 -8.18
CA ALA A 167 -27.52 -4.87 -9.20
C ALA A 167 -26.16 -4.80 -9.93
N ALA A 168 -25.05 -5.14 -9.28
CA ALA A 168 -23.74 -5.22 -9.92
C ALA A 168 -23.62 -6.44 -10.85
N ILE A 169 -24.16 -7.60 -10.45
CA ILE A 169 -24.19 -8.82 -11.27
C ILE A 169 -25.00 -8.60 -12.55
N GLN A 170 -26.16 -7.95 -12.45
CA GLN A 170 -27.04 -7.67 -13.58
C GLN A 170 -26.41 -6.72 -14.62
N ARG A 171 -25.61 -5.75 -14.18
CA ARG A 171 -24.88 -4.82 -15.07
C ARG A 171 -23.68 -5.47 -15.78
N ARG A 172 -23.21 -6.62 -15.31
CA ARG A 172 -21.96 -7.21 -15.79
C ARG A 172 -22.17 -7.93 -17.12
N VAL A 173 -21.61 -7.35 -18.18
CA VAL A 173 -21.48 -7.97 -19.51
C VAL A 173 -20.32 -8.96 -19.46
N GLU A 174 -20.49 -10.15 -20.04
CA GLU A 174 -19.37 -11.07 -20.22
C GLU A 174 -18.40 -10.46 -21.24
N PRO A 175 -17.10 -10.36 -20.92
CA PRO A 175 -16.14 -9.92 -21.93
C PRO A 175 -16.13 -10.94 -23.07
N GLU A 176 -16.42 -10.49 -24.29
CA GLU A 176 -16.30 -11.32 -25.50
C GLU A 176 -14.85 -11.79 -25.74
N SER A 177 -13.88 -11.10 -25.15
CA SER A 177 -12.46 -11.30 -25.40
C SER A 177 -11.88 -12.40 -24.51
N GLN A 178 -11.38 -13.47 -25.15
CA GLN A 178 -10.21 -14.16 -24.63
C GLN A 178 -9.05 -13.17 -24.62
N MET A 179 -8.21 -13.19 -23.58
CA MET A 179 -6.97 -12.42 -23.57
C MET A 179 -6.20 -12.74 -24.85
N PRO A 180 -5.79 -11.74 -25.65
CA PRO A 180 -5.00 -11.98 -26.85
C PRO A 180 -3.76 -12.81 -26.52
N GLU A 181 -3.39 -13.75 -27.41
CA GLU A 181 -2.19 -14.58 -27.20
C GLU A 181 -0.90 -13.74 -27.07
N ASP A 182 -0.91 -12.51 -27.61
CA ASP A 182 0.17 -11.54 -27.58
C ASP A 182 0.00 -10.44 -26.50
N TYR A 183 -0.89 -10.63 -25.53
CA TYR A 183 -1.14 -9.64 -24.48
C TYR A 183 0.13 -9.34 -23.66
N MET A 184 0.59 -8.09 -23.70
CA MET A 184 1.75 -7.60 -22.97
C MET A 184 1.42 -6.30 -22.22
N MET A 185 1.76 -6.24 -20.93
CA MET A 185 1.71 -5.01 -20.15
C MET A 185 3.09 -4.33 -20.17
N GLU A 186 3.28 -3.34 -21.04
CA GLU A 186 4.53 -2.58 -21.15
C GLU A 186 4.66 -1.52 -20.05
N ALA A 187 5.87 -1.35 -19.50
CA ALA A 187 6.18 -0.26 -18.59
C ALA A 187 6.13 1.09 -19.33
N LEU A 188 5.37 2.07 -18.82
CA LEU A 188 5.35 3.43 -19.37
C LEU A 188 6.60 4.17 -18.88
N ASN A 189 7.53 4.45 -19.79
CA ASN A 189 8.67 5.30 -19.50
C ASN A 189 8.22 6.76 -19.40
N LYS A 190 7.86 7.19 -18.18
CA LYS A 190 7.31 8.53 -17.92
C LYS A 190 8.24 9.65 -18.35
N GLN A 191 9.55 9.51 -18.16
CA GLN A 191 10.51 10.54 -18.57
C GLN A 191 10.48 10.76 -20.09
N LEU A 192 10.43 9.67 -20.86
CA LEU A 192 10.38 9.75 -22.32
C LEU A 192 9.05 10.35 -22.83
N ILE A 193 7.94 10.01 -22.17
CA ILE A 193 6.61 10.57 -22.49
C ILE A 193 6.57 12.06 -22.18
N VAL A 194 7.09 12.50 -21.02
CA VAL A 194 7.17 13.93 -20.67
C VAL A 194 8.04 14.68 -21.68
N GLN A 195 9.19 14.12 -22.07
CA GLN A 195 10.07 14.73 -23.06
C GLN A 195 9.39 14.90 -24.43
N LYS A 196 8.53 13.97 -24.83
CA LYS A 196 7.90 13.93 -26.15
C LYS A 196 6.53 14.61 -26.23
N GLN A 197 5.73 14.52 -25.17
CA GLN A 197 4.33 14.94 -25.15
C GLN A 197 4.01 15.99 -24.08
N GLY A 198 5.01 16.43 -23.31
CA GLY A 198 4.87 17.45 -22.27
C GLY A 198 4.48 16.90 -20.91
N GLU A 199 4.61 17.74 -19.89
CA GLU A 199 4.49 17.35 -18.47
C GLU A 199 3.10 16.82 -18.08
N GLU A 200 2.04 17.22 -18.78
CA GLU A 200 0.66 16.79 -18.49
C GLU A 200 0.29 15.41 -19.07
N ALA A 201 1.09 14.88 -19.99
CA ALA A 201 0.74 13.66 -20.72
C ALA A 201 0.61 12.40 -19.84
N PRO A 202 1.51 12.16 -18.85
CA PRO A 202 1.36 11.01 -17.95
C PRO A 202 0.05 11.04 -17.16
N GLU A 203 -0.40 12.22 -16.74
CA GLU A 203 -1.62 12.38 -15.94
C GLU A 203 -2.88 12.14 -16.78
N LYS A 204 -2.90 12.60 -18.03
CA LYS A 204 -3.96 12.31 -19.00
C LYS A 204 -4.07 10.81 -19.33
N ILE A 205 -2.94 10.14 -19.55
CA ILE A 205 -2.89 8.69 -19.82
C ILE A 205 -3.38 7.90 -18.59
N ALA A 206 -2.96 8.31 -17.39
CA ALA A 206 -3.41 7.70 -16.15
C ALA A 206 -4.93 7.84 -15.96
N ALA A 207 -5.49 9.04 -16.20
CA ALA A 207 -6.93 9.28 -16.11
C ALA A 207 -7.73 8.43 -17.12
N GLN A 208 -7.25 8.32 -18.36
CA GLN A 208 -7.92 7.55 -19.41
C GLN A 208 -7.90 6.03 -19.12
N THR A 209 -6.77 5.50 -18.65
CA THR A 209 -6.64 4.07 -18.30
C THR A 209 -7.39 3.73 -17.02
N ALA A 210 -7.47 4.64 -16.05
CA ALA A 210 -8.27 4.46 -14.83
C ALA A 210 -9.78 4.32 -15.12
N LEU A 211 -10.26 4.87 -16.23
CA LEU A 211 -11.65 4.76 -16.69
C LEU A 211 -11.91 3.49 -17.53
N GLY A 212 -10.94 2.58 -17.62
CA GLY A 212 -11.05 1.35 -18.41
C GLY A 212 -10.76 1.53 -19.90
N GLY A 213 -10.21 2.68 -20.31
CA GLY A 213 -9.73 2.89 -21.67
C GLY A 213 -8.48 2.04 -21.97
N PRO A 214 -8.25 1.67 -23.25
CA PRO A 214 -7.06 0.92 -23.65
C PRO A 214 -5.80 1.74 -23.35
N ARG A 215 -4.79 1.08 -22.77
CA ARG A 215 -3.48 1.70 -22.54
C ARG A 215 -2.75 1.87 -23.89
N PRO A 216 -2.33 3.09 -24.26
CA PRO A 216 -1.55 3.29 -25.48
C PRO A 216 -0.19 2.58 -25.38
N ARG A 217 0.29 2.02 -26.50
CA ARG A 217 1.63 1.41 -26.58
C ARG A 217 2.69 2.49 -26.47
N LEU A 218 3.84 2.16 -25.88
CA LEU A 218 4.92 3.14 -25.72
C LEU A 218 5.38 3.69 -27.08
N ASP A 219 5.49 2.82 -28.08
CA ASP A 219 5.86 3.19 -29.45
C ASP A 219 4.94 4.25 -30.06
N ASP A 220 3.65 4.19 -29.76
CA ASP A 220 2.68 5.20 -30.25
C ASP A 220 2.84 6.55 -29.55
N LEU A 221 3.32 6.54 -28.32
CA LEU A 221 3.52 7.75 -27.52
C LEU A 221 4.84 8.48 -27.84
N VAL A 222 5.81 7.77 -28.43
CA VAL A 222 7.18 8.30 -28.63
C VAL A 222 7.58 8.41 -30.10
N LYS A 223 6.65 8.11 -31.02
CA LYS A 223 6.78 8.41 -32.45
C LYS A 223 7.11 9.91 -32.65
N PRO A 224 8.03 10.23 -33.57
CA PRO A 224 8.40 11.61 -33.89
C PRO A 224 7.26 12.40 -34.53
#